data_AF-A0A554J0J1-F1
#
_entry.id   AF-A0A554J0J1-F1
#
_cell.length_a   1.000
_cell.length_b   1.000
_cell.length_c   1.000
_cell.angle_alpha   90.00
_cell.angle_beta   90.00
_cell.angle_gamma   90.00
#
_symmetry.space_group_name_H-M   'P 1'
#
loop_
_entity.id
_entity.type
_entity.pdbx_description
1 polymer ?
#
loop_
_entity_poly.entity_id
_entity_poly.type
_entity_poly.pdbx_seq_one_letter_code
_entity_poly.pdbx_strand_id
1 'polypeptide(L)'
;MILEFTLHTLLEVLPGATLADVERMLTDDVFRREITGKTRDSRFLQFWNTTFVHYPKNAVDPVLNKISPFLLSRTVRNIICQRHSAIDFDVLINEGKILLANLSTGLLTEKVAGTFG
;
A
#
# COMPACT_ATOMS: atom_id res chain seq x y z
N MET A 1 12.04 -2.28 3.19
CA MET A 1 12.18 -1.36 4.33
C MET A 1 11.11 -0.27 4.35
N ILE A 2 11.17 0.81 3.55
CA ILE A 2 10.17 1.91 3.64
C ILE A 2 8.72 1.41 3.44
N LEU A 3 8.47 0.62 2.39
CA LEU A 3 7.13 0.06 2.13
C LEU A 3 6.64 -0.85 3.26
N GLU A 4 7.48 -1.77 3.72
CA GLU A 4 7.18 -2.73 4.79
C GLU A 4 6.78 -2.02 6.09
N PHE A 5 7.61 -1.08 6.54
CA PHE A 5 7.31 -0.28 7.73
C PHE A 5 6.03 0.54 7.56
N THR A 6 5.78 1.06 6.37
CA THR A 6 4.55 1.79 6.05
C THR A 6 3.31 0.90 6.15
N LEU A 7 3.35 -0.29 5.55
CA LEU A 7 2.24 -1.23 5.60
C LEU A 7 1.94 -1.68 7.02
N HIS A 8 2.96 -2.08 7.78
CA HIS A 8 2.77 -2.52 9.16
C HIS A 8 2.22 -1.41 10.07
N THR A 9 2.77 -0.19 9.95
CA THR A 9 2.29 0.95 10.74
C THR A 9 0.83 1.27 10.44
N LEU A 10 0.44 1.23 9.15
CA LEU A 10 -0.93 1.52 8.75
C LEU A 10 -1.92 0.42 9.16
N LEU A 11 -1.53 -0.86 9.01
CA LEU A 11 -2.36 -1.99 9.42
C LEU A 11 -2.58 -2.05 10.94
N GLU A 12 -1.61 -1.59 11.73
CA GLU A 12 -1.75 -1.50 13.19
C GLU A 12 -2.74 -0.40 13.61
N VAL A 13 -2.69 0.76 12.95
CA VAL A 13 -3.43 1.97 13.38
C VAL A 13 -4.81 2.08 12.72
N LEU A 14 -4.95 1.69 11.47
CA LEU A 14 -6.15 1.87 10.67
C LEU A 14 -6.77 0.51 10.28
N PRO A 15 -7.85 0.08 10.95
CA PRO A 15 -8.62 -1.07 10.48
C PRO A 15 -9.25 -0.73 9.12
N GLY A 16 -8.75 -1.38 8.07
CA GLY A 16 -9.14 -1.11 6.67
C GLY A 16 -8.24 -0.11 5.93
N ALA A 17 -6.95 -0.03 6.29
CA ALA A 17 -5.96 0.74 5.55
C ALA A 17 -5.95 0.37 4.05
N THR A 18 -5.82 1.39 3.20
CA THR A 18 -5.80 1.25 1.74
C THR A 18 -4.45 1.68 1.16
N LEU A 19 -4.21 1.37 -0.12
CA LEU A 19 -3.01 1.83 -0.82
C LEU A 19 -2.92 3.36 -0.93
N ALA A 20 -4.06 4.07 -0.86
CA ALA A 20 -4.06 5.53 -0.80
C ALA A 20 -3.49 6.04 0.53
N ASP A 21 -3.68 5.30 1.62
CA ASP A 21 -3.11 5.66 2.92
C ASP A 21 -1.59 5.44 2.93
N VAL A 22 -1.07 4.52 2.13
CA VAL A 22 0.38 4.32 1.92
C VAL A 22 1.00 5.53 1.24
N GLU A 23 0.40 6.03 0.16
CA GLU A 23 0.84 7.26 -0.50
C GLU A 23 0.83 8.44 0.46
N ARG A 24 -0.27 8.61 1.21
CA ARG A 24 -0.41 9.69 2.20
C ARG A 24 0.61 9.59 3.33
N MET A 25 0.90 8.40 3.85
CA MET A 25 1.92 8.20 4.89
C MET A 25 3.31 8.66 4.44
N LEU A 26 3.63 8.48 3.15
CA LEU A 26 4.92 8.82 2.57
C LEU A 26 5.04 10.28 2.12
N THR A 27 3.93 10.96 1.84
CA THR A 27 3.91 12.30 1.23
C THR A 27 3.40 13.40 2.16
N ASP A 28 2.53 13.08 3.11
CA ASP A 28 1.88 14.02 4.02
C ASP A 28 2.47 13.89 5.44
N ASP A 29 3.24 14.90 5.83
CA ASP A 29 3.90 14.97 7.13
C ASP A 29 2.91 15.14 8.31
N VAL A 30 1.73 15.71 8.07
CA VAL A 30 0.69 15.87 9.08
C VAL A 30 0.03 14.52 9.33
N PHE A 31 -0.40 13.86 8.25
CA PHE A 31 -0.97 12.52 8.33
C PHE A 31 0.01 11.53 8.95
N ARG A 32 1.28 11.57 8.55
CA ARG A 32 2.32 10.71 9.11
C ARG A 32 2.45 10.88 10.62
N ARG A 33 2.49 12.12 11.13
CA ARG A 33 2.57 12.40 12.58
C ARG A 33 1.32 11.93 13.33
N GLU A 34 0.14 12.05 12.72
CA GLU A 34 -1.10 11.57 13.32
C GLU A 34 -1.09 10.04 13.47
N ILE A 35 -0.65 9.32 12.44
CA ILE A 35 -0.57 7.86 12.45
C ILE A 35 0.51 7.38 13.42
N THR A 36 1.73 7.94 13.36
CA THR A 36 2.80 7.55 14.28
C THR A 36 2.44 7.85 15.73
N GLY A 37 1.71 8.92 16.01
CA GLY A 37 1.21 9.21 17.36
C GLY A 37 0.20 8.19 17.91
N LYS A 38 -0.42 7.37 17.05
CA LYS A 38 -1.37 6.32 17.41
C LYS A 38 -0.72 4.92 17.40
N THR A 39 0.48 4.78 16.85
CA THR A 39 1.23 3.52 16.81
C THR A 39 1.73 3.14 18.21
N ARG A 40 1.59 1.88 18.58
CA ARG A 40 2.01 1.35 19.89
C ARG A 40 3.36 0.65 19.84
N ASP A 41 3.74 0.10 18.68
CA ASP A 41 5.04 -0.56 18.52
C ASP A 41 6.21 0.45 18.47
N SER A 42 7.13 0.31 19.43
CA SER A 42 8.32 1.15 19.56
C SER A 42 9.27 1.06 18.36
N ARG A 43 9.27 -0.05 17.63
CA ARG A 43 10.12 -0.25 16.44
C ARG A 43 9.67 0.65 15.28
N PHE A 44 8.37 0.76 15.06
CA PHE A 44 7.82 1.64 14.03
C PHE A 44 8.02 3.11 14.41
N LEU A 45 7.82 3.45 15.68
CA LEU A 45 8.12 4.79 16.19
C LEU A 45 9.59 5.19 15.98
N GLN A 46 10.53 4.28 16.29
CA GLN A 46 11.95 4.53 16.08
C GLN A 46 12.29 4.71 14.60
N PHE A 47 11.71 3.88 13.73
CA PHE A 47 11.89 4.03 12.29
C PHE A 47 11.42 5.40 11.81
N TRP A 48 10.20 5.82 12.16
CA TRP A 48 9.64 7.08 11.66
C TRP A 48 10.29 8.33 12.27
N ASN A 49 10.66 8.29 13.55
CA ASN A 49 11.21 9.45 14.25
C ASN A 49 12.73 9.59 14.10
N THR A 50 13.45 8.50 13.83
CA THR A 50 14.92 8.52 13.76
C THR A 50 15.39 8.15 12.37
N THR A 51 15.03 6.98 11.86
CA THR A 51 15.60 6.47 10.60
C THR A 51 15.05 7.23 9.39
N PHE A 52 13.74 7.41 9.30
CA PHE A 52 13.04 8.03 8.16
C PHE A 52 13.45 9.49 7.96
N VAL A 53 13.72 10.22 9.04
CA VAL A 53 14.13 11.64 9.01
C VAL A 53 15.46 11.84 8.29
N HIS A 54 16.33 10.83 8.29
CA HIS A 54 17.62 10.87 7.61
C HIS A 54 17.55 10.47 6.13
N TYR A 55 16.40 9.97 5.65
CA TYR A 55 16.24 9.67 4.23
C TYR A 55 16.09 10.96 3.42
N PRO A 56 16.67 10.99 2.20
CA PRO A 56 16.42 12.09 1.28
C PRO A 56 14.95 12.03 0.82
N LYS A 57 14.38 13.19 0.48
CA LYS A 57 12.95 13.30 0.12
C LYS A 57 12.52 12.39 -1.04
N ASN A 58 13.44 12.09 -1.96
CA ASN A 58 13.22 11.21 -3.11
C ASN A 58 13.30 9.71 -2.76
N ALA A 59 13.65 9.33 -1.52
CA ALA A 59 13.72 7.93 -1.11
C ALA A 59 12.36 7.21 -1.16
N VAL A 60 11.27 7.96 -1.15
CA VAL A 60 9.91 7.43 -1.28
C VAL A 60 9.51 7.19 -2.74
N ASP A 61 10.18 7.82 -3.71
CA ASP A 61 9.82 7.76 -5.14
C ASP A 61 9.78 6.33 -5.69
N PRO A 62 10.72 5.41 -5.35
CA PRO A 62 10.64 4.02 -5.81
C PRO A 62 9.41 3.28 -5.28
N VAL A 63 8.93 3.64 -4.09
CA VAL A 63 7.72 3.05 -3.50
C VAL A 63 6.48 3.63 -4.17
N LEU A 64 6.43 4.96 -4.30
CA LEU A 64 5.33 5.65 -4.97
C LEU A 64 5.18 5.19 -6.43
N ASN A 65 6.28 5.11 -7.19
CA ASN A 65 6.26 4.66 -8.59
C ASN A 65 5.71 3.24 -8.76
N LYS A 66 5.84 2.38 -7.74
CA LYS A 66 5.25 1.03 -7.75
C LYS A 66 3.78 1.02 -7.37
N ILE A 67 3.32 1.93 -6.52
CA ILE A 67 1.93 1.97 -6.02
C ILE A 67 1.02 2.80 -6.91
N SER A 68 1.52 3.90 -7.50
CA SER A 68 0.77 4.82 -8.34
C SER A 68 -0.02 4.14 -9.47
N PRO A 69 0.51 3.13 -10.20
CA PRO A 69 -0.27 2.41 -11.22
C PRO A 69 -1.52 1.72 -10.67
N PHE A 70 -1.50 1.25 -9.42
CA PHE A 70 -2.64 0.62 -8.77
C PHE A 70 -3.72 1.62 -8.34
N LEU A 71 -3.32 2.85 -8.00
CA LEU A 71 -4.23 3.94 -7.62
C LEU A 71 -4.89 4.62 -8.82
N LEU A 72 -4.20 4.66 -9.97
CA LEU A 72 -4.65 5.36 -11.18
C LEU A 72 -5.71 4.58 -11.97
N SER A 73 -5.74 3.26 -11.87
CA SER A 73 -6.77 2.45 -12.51
C SER A 73 -8.05 2.46 -11.66
N ARG A 74 -9.12 3.13 -12.11
CA ARG A 74 -10.42 3.16 -11.38
C ARG A 74 -10.93 1.76 -11.05
N THR A 75 -10.76 0.80 -11.95
CA THR A 75 -11.17 -0.59 -11.76
C THR A 75 -10.37 -1.24 -10.64
N VAL A 76 -9.03 -1.13 -10.68
CA VAL A 76 -8.16 -1.73 -9.67
C VAL A 76 -8.32 -1.02 -8.33
N ARG A 77 -8.41 0.32 -8.33
CA ARG A 77 -8.68 1.14 -7.14
C ARG A 77 -9.97 0.72 -6.44
N ASN A 78 -11.06 0.51 -7.17
CA ASN A 78 -12.33 0.09 -6.58
C ASN A 78 -12.28 -1.36 -6.03
N ILE A 79 -11.42 -2.22 -6.55
CA ILE A 79 -11.23 -3.60 -6.08
C ILE A 79 -10.28 -3.66 -4.88
N ILE A 80 -9.20 -2.88 -4.86
CA ILE A 80 -8.13 -2.96 -3.83
C ILE A 80 -8.33 -1.97 -2.67
N CYS A 81 -9.04 -0.85 -2.88
CA CYS A 81 -9.25 0.18 -1.85
C CYS A 81 -10.64 0.08 -1.18
N GLN A 82 -11.35 -1.04 -1.37
CA GLN A 82 -12.59 -1.30 -0.64
C GLN A 82 -12.26 -1.71 0.81
N ARG A 83 -12.91 -1.07 1.79
CA ARG A 83 -12.71 -1.38 3.22
C ARG A 83 -13.18 -2.78 3.62
N HIS A 84 -14.11 -3.34 2.86
CA HIS A 84 -14.61 -4.70 3.02
C HIS A 84 -14.48 -5.40 1.68
N SER A 85 -13.69 -6.47 1.60
CA SER A 85 -13.61 -7.27 0.38
C SER A 85 -14.97 -7.90 0.11
N ALA A 86 -15.57 -7.59 -1.05
CA ALA A 86 -16.76 -8.29 -1.52
C ALA A 86 -16.47 -9.76 -1.90
N ILE A 87 -15.20 -10.15 -1.94
CA ILE A 87 -14.71 -11.47 -2.34
C ILE A 87 -13.88 -12.04 -1.18
N ASP A 88 -14.37 -13.13 -0.61
CA ASP A 88 -13.62 -13.95 0.34
C ASP A 88 -12.93 -15.08 -0.43
N PHE A 89 -11.62 -14.97 -0.64
CA PHE A 89 -10.85 -15.94 -1.40
C PHE A 89 -10.75 -17.30 -0.72
N ASP A 90 -10.75 -17.34 0.62
CA ASP A 90 -10.75 -18.60 1.37
C ASP A 90 -12.05 -19.36 1.11
N VAL A 91 -13.19 -18.68 1.15
CA VAL A 91 -14.49 -19.29 0.81
C VAL A 91 -14.52 -19.74 -0.65
N LEU A 92 -13.98 -18.91 -1.56
CA LEU A 92 -14.04 -19.17 -3.00
C LEU A 92 -13.21 -20.41 -3.40
N ILE A 93 -12.04 -20.59 -2.78
CA ILE A 93 -11.16 -21.75 -2.98
C ILE A 93 -11.75 -23.00 -2.31
N ASN A 94 -12.21 -22.89 -1.05
CA ASN A 94 -12.74 -24.04 -0.31
C ASN A 94 -14.07 -24.57 -0.86
N GLU A 95 -14.90 -23.71 -1.47
CA GLU A 95 -16.19 -24.10 -2.05
C GLU A 95 -16.12 -24.46 -3.55
N GLY A 96 -14.91 -24.45 -4.15
CA GLY A 96 -14.72 -24.81 -5.56
C GLY A 96 -15.38 -23.85 -6.55
N LYS A 97 -15.57 -22.58 -6.17
CA LYS A 97 -16.18 -21.56 -7.02
C LYS A 97 -15.21 -21.13 -8.14
N ILE A 98 -15.74 -20.74 -9.29
CA ILE A 98 -14.95 -20.27 -10.43
C ILE A 98 -14.77 -18.75 -10.33
N LEU A 99 -13.52 -18.30 -10.15
CA LEU A 99 -13.14 -16.88 -10.23
C LEU A 99 -12.68 -16.54 -11.64
N LEU A 100 -13.48 -15.78 -12.39
CA LEU A 100 -13.06 -15.22 -13.67
C LEU A 100 -12.48 -13.82 -13.46
N ALA A 101 -11.17 -13.74 -13.30
CA ALA A 101 -10.45 -12.47 -13.21
C ALA A 101 -9.83 -12.12 -14.56
N ASN A 102 -10.22 -10.98 -15.13
CA ASN A 102 -9.52 -10.42 -16.28
C ASN A 102 -8.23 -9.75 -15.81
N LEU A 103 -7.12 -10.48 -15.90
CA LEU A 103 -5.78 -10.01 -15.54
C LEU A 103 -5.10 -9.26 -16.70
N SER A 104 -5.86 -8.75 -17.68
CA SER A 104 -5.37 -8.13 -18.91
C SER A 104 -4.05 -7.39 -18.66
N THR A 105 -2.98 -8.04 -19.09
CA THR A 105 -1.59 -7.69 -18.79
C THR A 105 -1.23 -6.34 -19.41
N GLY A 106 -1.99 -5.83 -20.38
CA GLY A 106 -1.73 -4.55 -21.07
C GLY A 106 -1.58 -3.33 -20.16
N LEU A 107 -2.32 -3.18 -19.05
CA LEU A 107 -2.23 -1.97 -18.21
C LEU A 107 -1.08 -2.01 -17.19
N LEU A 108 -0.70 -3.21 -16.74
CA LEU A 108 0.35 -3.41 -15.73
C LEU A 108 1.72 -3.62 -16.38
N THR A 109 1.79 -4.28 -17.54
CA THR A 109 3.07 -4.74 -18.10
C THR A 109 3.86 -3.62 -18.78
N GLU A 110 3.23 -2.65 -19.46
CA GLU A 110 3.98 -1.57 -20.14
C GLU A 110 4.78 -0.69 -19.16
N LYS A 111 4.30 -0.50 -17.92
CA LYS A 111 5.01 0.30 -16.90
C LYS A 111 5.86 -0.55 -15.94
N VAL A 112 5.46 -1.78 -15.62
CA VAL A 112 6.20 -2.62 -14.67
C VAL A 112 7.39 -3.32 -15.33
N ALA A 113 7.32 -3.65 -16.62
CA ALA A 113 8.43 -4.28 -17.34
C ALA A 113 9.68 -3.38 -17.46
N GLY A 114 9.51 -2.05 -17.41
CA GLY A 114 10.63 -1.10 -17.43
C GLY A 114 11.30 -0.84 -16.08
N THR A 115 10.84 -1.44 -14.98
CA THR A 115 11.38 -1.18 -13.62
C THR A 115 12.30 -2.32 -13.11
N PHE A 116 12.48 -3.38 -13.90
CA PHE A 116 13.37 -4.51 -13.57
C PHE A 116 14.39 -4.81 -14.69
N GLY A 117 14.69 -3.81 -15.53
CA GLY A 117 15.80 -3.83 -16.49
C GLY A 117 17.04 -3.17 -15.90
#